data_AF-A0A944GTD2-F1
#
_entry.id   AF-A0A944GTD2-F1
#
_cell.length_a   1.000
_cell.length_b   1.000
_cell.length_c   1.000
_cell.angle_alpha   90.00
_cell.angle_beta   90.00
_cell.angle_gamma   90.00
#
_symmetry.space_group_name_H-M   'P 1'
#
loop_
_entity.id
_entity.type
_entity.pdbx_description
1 polymer ?
#
loop_
_entity_poly.entity_id
_entity_poly.type
_entity_poly.pdbx_seq_one_letter_code
_entity_poly.pdbx_strand_id
1 'polypeptide(L)' 'MDVLIYLIPIALFLGLLGLAGFLWSLKSGQFEDLEGAKWRILEDDDLDVPAEKKTGER' A
#
# COMPACT_ATOMS: atom_id res chain seq x y z
N MET A 1 12.74 -16.88 -36.25
CA MET A 1 12.20 -15.51 -36.05
C MET A 1 10.73 -15.53 -35.66
N ASP A 2 10.12 -16.71 -35.60
CA ASP A 2 8.68 -16.94 -35.37
C ASP A 2 8.26 -16.70 -33.92
N VAL A 3 9.16 -16.89 -32.95
CA VAL A 3 8.83 -16.67 -31.53
C VAL A 3 8.56 -15.20 -31.22
N LEU A 4 9.22 -14.27 -31.93
CA LEU A 4 9.01 -12.83 -31.73
C LEU A 4 7.61 -12.40 -32.14
N ILE A 5 7.00 -13.06 -33.13
CA ILE A 5 5.62 -12.81 -33.57
C ILE A 5 4.61 -13.05 -32.43
N TYR A 6 4.92 -13.99 -31.52
CA TYR A 6 4.08 -14.24 -30.36
C TYR A 6 4.49 -13.41 -29.14
N LEU A 7 5.80 -13.25 -28.89
CA LEU A 7 6.30 -12.54 -27.71
C LEU A 7 5.99 -11.05 -27.74
N ILE A 8 6.06 -10.39 -28.89
CA ILE A 8 5.75 -8.96 -29.00
C ILE A 8 4.31 -8.64 -28.58
N PRO A 9 3.27 -9.28 -29.16
CA PRO A 9 1.90 -9.00 -28.75
C PRO A 9 1.60 -9.44 -27.31
N ILE A 10 2.21 -10.53 -26.83
CA ILE A 10 2.08 -10.94 -25.42
C ILE A 10 2.68 -9.88 -24.49
N ALA A 11 3.87 -9.38 -24.78
CA ALA A 11 4.52 -8.35 -23.97
C ALA A 11 3.72 -7.03 -23.97
N LEU A 12 3.21 -6.60 -25.13
CA LEU A 12 2.35 -5.42 -25.24
C LEU A 12 1.05 -5.60 -24.45
N PHE A 13 0.42 -6.77 -24.54
CA PHE A 13 -0.80 -7.08 -23.80
C PHE A 13 -0.56 -7.07 -22.29
N LEU A 14 0.52 -7.69 -21.82
CA LEU A 14 0.89 -7.67 -20.41
C LEU A 14 1.22 -6.25 -19.92
N GLY A 15 1.90 -5.45 -20.75
CA GLY A 15 2.16 -4.04 -20.46
C GLY A 15 0.87 -3.22 -20.35
N LEU A 16 -0.07 -3.41 -21.27
CA LEU A 16 -1.38 -2.74 -21.24
C LEU A 16 -2.22 -3.18 -20.03
N LEU A 17 -2.23 -4.47 -19.69
CA LEU A 17 -2.89 -4.97 -18.49
C LEU A 17 -2.31 -4.35 -17.23
N GLY A 18 -0.98 -4.28 -17.12
CA GLY A 18 -0.29 -3.64 -16.00
C GLY A 18 -0.64 -2.15 -15.90
N LEU A 19 -0.62 -1.44 -17.04
CA LEU A 19 -0.98 -0.03 -17.09
C LEU A 19 -2.45 0.21 -16.71
N ALA A 20 -3.37 -0.61 -17.22
CA ALA A 20 -4.78 -0.52 -16.87
C ALA A 20 -5.02 -0.77 -15.39
N GLY A 21 -4.37 -1.79 -14.81
CA GLY A 21 -4.40 -2.07 -13.39
C GLY A 21 -3.83 -0.93 -12.54
N PHE A 22 -2.74 -0.33 -12.99
CA PHE A 22 -2.13 0.84 -12.33
C PHE A 22 -3.07 2.05 -12.34
N LEU A 23 -3.65 2.40 -13.49
CA LEU A 23 -4.60 3.51 -13.61
C LEU A 23 -5.87 3.27 -12.78
N TRP A 24 -6.35 2.02 -12.73
CA TRP A 24 -7.46 1.63 -11.87
C TRP A 24 -7.11 1.79 -10.37
N SER A 25 -5.91 1.39 -9.96
CA SER A 25 -5.44 1.56 -8.58
C SER A 25 -5.33 3.03 -8.16
N LEU A 26 -4.88 3.91 -9.07
CA LEU A 26 -4.87 5.35 -8.85
C LEU A 26 -6.30 5.89 -8.68
N LYS A 27 -7.22 5.52 -9.59
CA LYS A 27 -8.63 5.94 -9.49
C LYS A 27 -9.32 5.41 -8.23
N SER A 28 -8.92 4.24 -7.74
CA SER A 28 -9.50 3.61 -6.55
C SER A 28 -8.99 4.20 -5.23
N GLY A 29 -8.09 5.19 -5.25
CA GLY A 29 -7.62 5.86 -4.04
C GLY A 29 -6.73 5.00 -3.13
N GLN A 30 -6.26 3.81 -3.58
CA GLN A 30 -5.48 2.90 -2.73
C GLN A 30 -4.13 3.48 -2.26
N PHE A 31 -3.64 4.53 -2.92
CA PHE A 31 -2.40 5.21 -2.52
C PHE A 31 -2.61 6.26 -1.43
N GLU A 32 -3.85 6.68 -1.15
CA GLU A 32 -4.16 7.65 -0.10
C GLU A 32 -4.04 7.02 1.30
N ASP A 33 -4.38 5.72 1.43
CA ASP A 33 -4.23 4.97 2.69
C ASP A 33 -2.76 4.79 3.10
N LEU A 34 -1.85 4.68 2.12
CA LEU A 34 -0.40 4.66 2.38
C LEU A 34 0.13 5.97 2.97
N GLU A 35 -0.55 7.09 2.74
CA GLU A 35 -0.19 8.38 3.35
C GLU A 35 -0.65 8.42 4.82
N GLY A 36 -1.86 7.93 5.12
CA GLY A 36 -2.36 7.80 6.50
C GLY A 36 -1.56 6.84 7.38
N ALA A 37 -1.09 5.72 6.84
CA ALA A 37 -0.24 4.77 7.56
C ALA A 37 1.11 5.38 8.00
N LYS A 38 1.65 6.34 7.24
CA LYS A 38 2.90 7.05 7.59
C LYS A 38 2.72 7.99 8.76
N TRP A 39 1.55 8.62 8.89
CA TRP A 39 1.27 9.48 10.05
C TRP A 39 1.17 8.67 11.34
N ARG A 40 0.49 7.51 11.29
CA ARG A 40 0.35 6.62 12.45
C ARG A 40 1.66 6.00 12.93
N ILE A 41 2.65 5.79 12.06
CA ILE A 41 3.95 5.23 12.48
C ILE A 41 4.90 6.27 13.09
N LEU A 42 4.64 7.58 12.87
CA LEU A 42 5.36 8.66 13.55
C LEU A 42 4.62 9.16 14.80
N GLU A 43 3.30 8.97 14.89
CA GLU A 43 2.55 9.17 16.12
C GLU A 43 2.83 8.00 17.09
N ASP A 44 3.93 8.13 17.85
CA ASP A 44 4.27 7.28 19.02
C ASP A 44 3.25 7.44 20.18
N ASP A 45 2.21 8.27 20.03
CA ASP A 45 1.20 8.56 21.05
C ASP A 45 0.20 7.40 21.29
N ASP A 46 0.16 6.39 20.41
CA ASP A 46 -0.62 5.16 20.62
C ASP A 46 0.09 4.14 21.53
N LEU A 47 1.31 4.44 22.01
CA LEU A 47 1.89 3.77 23.17
C LEU A 47 1.25 4.31 24.45
N ASP A 48 -0.07 4.15 24.56
CA ASP A 48 -0.80 4.12 25.83
C ASP A 48 -0.32 2.87 26.58
N VAL A 49 0.91 2.93 27.09
CA VAL A 49 1.36 2.09 28.19
C VAL A 49 0.33 2.35 29.30
N PRO A 50 -0.49 1.35 29.68
CA PRO A 50 -1.53 1.57 30.65
C PRO A 50 -0.82 2.08 31.90
N ALA A 51 -1.12 3.32 32.29
CA ALA A 51 -0.58 3.92 33.49
C ALA A 51 -0.89 2.95 34.64
N GLU A 52 0.13 2.19 35.04
CA GLU A 52 0.05 1.25 36.15
C GLU A 52 -0.32 2.09 37.35
N LYS A 53 -1.60 1.96 37.74
CA LYS A 53 -2.24 2.78 38.74
C LYS A 53 -1.35 2.79 39.98
N LYS A 54 -0.80 3.96 40.31
CA LYS A 54 -0.41 4.27 41.69
C LYS A 54 -1.67 4.25 42.56
N THR A 55 -2.08 3.05 42.96
CA THR A 55 -2.96 2.80 44.09
C THR A 55 -2.11 2.02 45.08
N GLY A 56 -1.35 2.78 45.85
CA GLY A 56 -0.67 2.36 47.06
C GLY A 56 -1.09 3.32 48.17
N GLU A 57 -2.39 3.42 48.41
CA GLU A 57 -2.89 3.84 49.72
C GLU A 57 -2.67 2.67 50.68
N ARG A 58 -1.62 2.73 51.51
CA ARG A 58 -1.59 2.39 52.95
C ARG A 58 -0.35 3.00 53.59
#